data_AF-A0A6J6IMR4-F1
#
_entry.id   AF-A0A6J6IMR4-F1
#
_cell.length_a   1.000
_cell.length_b   1.000
_cell.length_c   1.000
_cell.angle_alpha   90.00
_cell.angle_beta   90.00
_cell.angle_gamma   90.00
#
_symmetry.space_group_name_H-M   'P 1'
#
loop_
_entity.id
_entity.type
_entity.pdbx_description
1 polymer ?
#
loop_
_entity_poly.entity_id
_entity_poly.type
_entity_poly.pdbx_seq_one_letter_code
_entity_poly.pdbx_strand_id
1 'polypeptide(L)'
;MILLMGTMGFHAFFGLSLMTGTSLLLPEWFGAMGRTWGDSPLVDQQVGGAIAWGIGELPTLILSALVVRSWIRSDERDSKRSDRQAVRDHDAELEGYNAMLEKLEKRRPTTR
;
A
#
# COMPACT_ATOMS: atom_id res chain seq x y z
N MET A 1 -4.59 15.34 -1.19
CA MET A 1 -5.17 13.98 -1.22
C MET A 1 -6.05 13.76 -2.44
N ILE A 2 -7.05 14.61 -2.71
CA ILE A 2 -7.92 14.48 -3.90
C ILE A 2 -7.13 14.41 -5.20
N LEU A 3 -6.13 15.28 -5.40
CA LEU A 3 -5.28 15.27 -6.60
C LEU A 3 -4.53 13.94 -6.75
N LEU A 4 -3.89 13.44 -5.70
CA LEU A 4 -3.14 12.17 -5.74
C LEU A 4 -4.04 10.98 -6.03
N MET A 5 -5.20 10.88 -5.37
CA MET A 5 -6.18 9.82 -5.67
C MET A 5 -6.69 9.92 -7.12
N GLY A 6 -6.98 11.13 -7.59
CA GLY A 6 -7.40 11.37 -8.98
C GLY A 6 -6.33 10.94 -9.99
N THR A 7 -5.07 11.30 -9.76
CA THR A 7 -3.94 10.91 -10.60
C THR A 7 -3.74 9.40 -10.62
N MET A 8 -3.79 8.72 -9.47
CA MET A 8 -3.65 7.26 -9.39
C MET A 8 -4.80 6.53 -10.08
N GLY A 9 -6.04 7.00 -9.89
CA GLY A 9 -7.19 6.48 -10.61
C GLY A 9 -7.02 6.63 -12.11
N PHE A 10 -6.70 7.83 -12.59
CA PHE A 10 -6.45 8.09 -14.01
C PHE A 10 -5.33 7.19 -14.57
N HIS A 11 -4.19 7.07 -13.87
CA HIS A 11 -3.07 6.24 -14.30
C HIS A 11 -3.48 4.76 -14.46
N ALA A 12 -4.20 4.22 -13.47
CA ALA A 12 -4.68 2.85 -13.50
C ALA A 12 -5.63 2.60 -14.68
N PHE A 13 -6.61 3.50 -14.90
CA PHE A 13 -7.54 3.39 -16.02
C PHE A 13 -6.84 3.59 -17.37
N PHE A 14 -5.89 4.52 -17.47
CA PHE A 14 -5.11 4.74 -18.68
C PHE A 14 -4.36 3.47 -19.10
N GLY A 15 -3.60 2.86 -18.19
CA GLY A 15 -2.89 1.60 -18.46
C GLY A 15 -3.85 0.47 -18.84
N LEU A 16 -4.95 0.30 -18.09
CA LEU A 16 -5.94 -0.74 -18.36
C LEU A 16 -6.64 -0.55 -19.72
N SER A 17 -6.99 0.68 -20.08
CA SER A 17 -7.59 1.00 -21.38
C SER A 17 -6.65 0.69 -22.53
N LEU A 18 -5.34 0.91 -22.36
CA LEU A 18 -4.34 0.51 -23.37
C LEU A 18 -4.19 -1.00 -23.46
N MET A 19 -4.15 -1.71 -22.33
CA MET A 19 -4.00 -3.17 -22.27
C MET A 19 -5.20 -3.92 -22.88
N THR A 20 -6.41 -3.38 -22.74
CA THR A 20 -7.65 -4.06 -23.14
C THR A 20 -8.28 -3.48 -24.41
N GLY A 21 -7.85 -2.29 -24.81
CA GLY A 21 -8.36 -1.62 -26.01
C GLY A 21 -8.00 -2.37 -27.29
N THR A 22 -8.90 -2.29 -28.26
CA THR A 22 -8.76 -2.88 -29.60
C THR A 22 -8.46 -1.83 -30.69
N SER A 23 -8.44 -0.56 -30.32
CA SER A 23 -8.13 0.56 -31.20
C SER A 23 -6.72 1.09 -30.96
N LEU A 24 -6.03 1.40 -32.06
CA LEU A 24 -4.68 1.95 -32.05
C LEU A 24 -4.77 3.48 -31.87
N LEU A 25 -3.98 4.05 -30.95
CA LEU A 25 -4.02 5.50 -30.69
C LEU A 25 -3.39 6.33 -31.83
N LEU A 26 -2.37 5.79 -32.50
CA LEU A 26 -1.63 6.48 -33.55
C LEU A 26 -1.44 5.58 -34.78
N PRO A 27 -2.54 5.19 -35.46
CA PRO A 27 -2.49 4.23 -36.56
C PRO A 27 -1.63 4.71 -37.74
N GLU A 28 -1.70 5.99 -38.07
CA GLU A 28 -0.88 6.58 -39.15
C GLU A 28 0.62 6.51 -38.84
N TRP A 29 1.01 6.73 -37.58
CA TRP A 29 2.42 6.65 -37.18
C TRP A 29 2.95 5.22 -37.25
N PHE A 30 2.19 4.25 -36.73
CA PHE A 30 2.55 2.83 -36.82
C PHE A 30 2.59 2.34 -38.28
N GLY A 31 1.66 2.81 -39.12
CA GLY A 31 1.66 2.52 -40.56
C GLY A 31 2.89 3.10 -41.26
N ALA A 32 3.21 4.38 -40.99
CA ALA A 32 4.37 5.06 -41.57
C ALA A 32 5.71 4.47 -41.13
N MET A 33 5.78 3.86 -39.95
CA MET A 33 6.99 3.19 -39.47
C MET A 33 7.39 2.00 -40.35
N GLY A 34 6.42 1.35 -41.01
CA GLY A 34 6.68 0.23 -41.92
C GLY A 34 7.39 -0.96 -41.26
N ARG A 35 7.26 -1.16 -39.94
CA ARG A 35 8.01 -2.21 -39.24
C ARG A 35 7.53 -3.59 -39.65
N THR A 36 8.48 -4.46 -39.98
CA THR A 36 8.26 -5.87 -40.36
C THR A 36 8.68 -6.86 -39.29
N TRP A 37 9.21 -6.36 -38.17
CA TRP A 37 9.70 -7.14 -37.03
C TRP A 37 8.84 -6.87 -35.80
N GLY A 38 8.81 -7.80 -34.85
CA GLY A 38 8.09 -7.69 -33.58
C GLY A 38 6.57 -7.96 -33.69
N ASP A 39 5.85 -7.69 -32.61
CA ASP A 39 4.40 -7.94 -32.52
C ASP A 39 3.56 -7.03 -33.43
N SER A 40 2.26 -7.22 -33.55
CA SER A 40 1.43 -6.21 -34.24
C SER A 40 1.43 -4.88 -33.45
N PRO A 41 1.22 -3.72 -34.10
CA PRO A 41 1.10 -2.43 -33.41
C PRO A 41 0.09 -2.40 -32.25
N LEU A 42 -1.01 -3.14 -32.39
CA LEU A 42 -2.03 -3.23 -31.35
C LEU A 42 -1.51 -3.98 -30.12
N VAL A 43 -0.87 -5.13 -30.33
CA VAL A 43 -0.30 -5.94 -29.25
C VAL A 43 0.83 -5.18 -28.55
N ASP A 44 1.67 -4.49 -29.31
CA ASP A 44 2.75 -3.65 -28.78
C ASP A 44 2.21 -2.49 -27.93
N GLN A 45 1.09 -1.85 -28.35
CA GLN A 45 0.39 -0.86 -27.52
C GLN A 45 -0.17 -1.46 -26.22
N GLN A 46 -0.72 -2.67 -26.27
CA GLN A 46 -1.25 -3.36 -25.09
C GLN A 46 -0.14 -3.73 -24.10
N VAL A 47 1.00 -4.21 -24.61
CA VAL A 47 2.22 -4.46 -23.83
C VAL A 47 2.74 -3.16 -23.22
N GLY A 48 2.76 -2.08 -24.00
CA GLY A 48 3.09 -0.73 -23.51
C GLY A 48 2.18 -0.27 -22.37
N GLY A 49 0.88 -0.57 -22.46
CA GLY A 49 -0.07 -0.37 -21.36
C GLY A 49 0.31 -1.15 -20.11
N ALA A 50 0.63 -2.44 -20.25
CA ALA A 50 1.05 -3.31 -19.15
C ALA A 50 2.34 -2.82 -18.48
N ILE A 51 3.30 -2.35 -19.28
CA ILE A 51 4.54 -1.76 -18.78
C ILE A 51 4.26 -0.44 -18.05
N ALA A 52 3.47 0.46 -18.65
CA ALA A 52 3.14 1.75 -18.05
C ALA A 52 2.46 1.59 -16.68
N TRP A 53 1.59 0.60 -16.53
CA TRP A 53 0.97 0.25 -15.25
C TRP A 53 1.95 -0.43 -14.29
N GLY A 54 2.65 -1.46 -14.77
CA GLY A 54 3.52 -2.31 -13.96
C GLY A 54 4.70 -1.56 -13.33
N ILE A 55 5.26 -0.57 -14.04
CA ILE A 55 6.37 0.25 -13.52
C ILE A 55 5.94 1.04 -12.27
N GLY A 56 4.69 1.50 -12.20
CA GLY A 56 4.19 2.24 -11.04
C GLY A 56 3.80 1.31 -9.89
N GLU A 57 2.98 0.30 -10.19
CA GLU A 57 2.31 -0.48 -9.16
C GLU A 57 3.20 -1.59 -8.58
N LEU A 58 4.01 -2.29 -9.39
CA LEU A 58 4.82 -3.40 -8.88
C LEU A 58 5.86 -2.94 -7.84
N PRO A 59 6.67 -1.89 -8.07
CA PRO A 59 7.60 -1.41 -7.03
C PRO A 59 6.88 -0.92 -5.78
N THR A 60 5.72 -0.27 -5.94
CA THR A 60 4.92 0.23 -4.82
C THR A 60 4.38 -0.91 -3.95
N LEU A 61 3.89 -1.99 -4.56
CA LEU A 61 3.45 -3.19 -3.85
C LEU A 61 4.61 -3.86 -3.12
N ILE A 62 5.78 -3.99 -3.76
CA ILE A 62 6.98 -4.54 -3.14
C ILE A 62 7.40 -3.71 -1.92
N LEU A 63 7.49 -2.38 -2.08
CA LEU A 63 7.82 -1.47 -0.99
C LEU A 63 6.81 -1.56 0.16
N SER A 64 5.52 -1.61 -0.15
CA SER A 64 4.46 -1.75 0.86
C SER A 64 4.61 -3.06 1.64
N ALA A 65 4.87 -4.18 0.96
CA ALA A 65 5.13 -5.46 1.60
C ALA A 65 6.38 -5.44 2.49
N LEU A 66 7.45 -4.78 2.04
CA LEU A 66 8.66 -4.59 2.85
C LEU A 66 8.42 -3.76 4.10
N VAL A 67 7.63 -2.67 4.00
CA VAL A 67 7.26 -1.83 5.15
C VAL A 67 6.40 -2.60 6.14
N VAL A 68 5.39 -3.32 5.68
CA VAL A 68 4.56 -4.19 6.54
C VAL A 68 5.43 -5.22 7.24
N ARG A 69 6.35 -5.86 6.53
CA ARG A 69 7.28 -6.82 7.13
C ARG A 69 8.21 -6.16 8.15
N SER A 70 8.70 -4.96 7.87
CA SER A 70 9.52 -4.20 8.81
C SER A 70 8.75 -3.86 10.08
N TRP A 71 7.49 -3.45 9.95
CA TRP A 71 6.62 -3.12 11.06
C TRP A 71 6.37 -4.34 11.96
N ILE A 72 5.98 -5.48 11.39
CA ILE A 72 5.78 -6.75 12.14
C ILE A 72 7.04 -7.13 12.94
N ARG A 73 8.24 -7.00 12.35
CA ARG A 73 9.49 -7.32 13.04
C ARG A 73 9.84 -6.32 14.15
N SER A 74 9.44 -5.07 14.01
CA SER A 74 9.60 -4.06 15.06
C SER A 74 8.69 -4.37 16.23
N ASP A 75 7.41 -4.62 15.96
CA ASP A 75 6.41 -4.93 16.97
C ASP A 75 6.78 -6.19 17.77
N GLU A 76 7.28 -7.24 17.10
CA GLU A 76 7.78 -8.44 17.80
C GLU A 76 8.93 -8.15 18.77
N ARG A 77 9.83 -7.21 18.43
CA ARG A 77 10.95 -6.84 19.29
C ARG A 77 10.48 -6.04 20.49
N ASP A 78 9.58 -5.09 20.26
CA ASP A 78 9.03 -4.23 21.30
C ASP A 78 8.16 -5.03 22.27
N SER A 79 7.31 -5.93 21.77
CA SER A 79 6.55 -6.88 22.58
C SER A 79 7.48 -7.74 23.45
N LYS A 80 8.52 -8.36 22.87
CA LYS A 80 9.50 -9.14 23.66
C LYS A 80 10.24 -8.31 24.70
N ARG A 81 10.48 -7.02 24.44
CA ARG A 81 11.10 -6.11 25.41
C ARG A 81 10.14 -5.82 26.57
N SER A 82 8.88 -5.55 26.25
CA SER A 82 7.80 -5.33 27.22
C SER A 82 7.60 -6.55 28.11
N ASP A 83 7.48 -7.74 27.53
CA ASP A 83 7.31 -9.00 28.28
C ASP A 83 8.46 -9.25 29.26
N ARG A 84 9.71 -9.02 28.83
CA ARG A 84 10.88 -9.15 29.71
C ARG A 84 10.90 -8.12 30.84
N GLN A 85 10.35 -6.93 30.60
CA GLN A 85 10.24 -5.90 31.63
C GLN A 85 9.19 -6.30 32.66
N ALA A 86 7.99 -6.68 32.21
CA ALA A 86 6.90 -7.21 33.04
C ALA A 86 7.35 -8.37 33.95
N VAL A 87 8.10 -9.34 33.41
CA VAL A 87 8.65 -10.44 34.20
C VAL A 87 9.65 -9.96 35.28
N ARG A 88 10.36 -8.86 35.04
CA ARG A 88 11.36 -8.30 35.99
C ARG A 88 10.75 -7.42 37.06
N ASP A 89 9.72 -6.66 36.72
CA ASP A 89 9.07 -5.71 37.63
C ASP A 89 7.74 -6.23 38.19
N HIS A 90 7.41 -7.51 37.94
CA HIS A 90 6.19 -8.17 38.38
C HIS A 90 4.91 -7.45 37.92
N ASP A 91 4.87 -7.08 36.64
CA ASP A 91 3.73 -6.41 36.01
C ASP A 91 3.39 -5.04 36.64
N ALA A 92 4.38 -4.34 37.20
CA ALA A 92 4.19 -3.07 37.91
C ALA A 92 3.50 -1.99 37.06
N GLU A 93 3.75 -1.98 35.75
CA GLU A 93 3.09 -1.06 34.80
C GLU A 93 1.57 -1.33 34.73
N LEU A 94 1.20 -2.61 34.70
CA LEU A 94 -0.19 -3.08 34.63
C LEU A 94 -0.93 -2.81 35.95
N GLU A 95 -0.26 -3.05 37.08
CA GLU A 95 -0.77 -2.69 38.41
C GLU A 95 -0.98 -1.18 38.57
N GLY A 96 0.00 -0.37 38.14
CA GLY A 96 -0.09 1.09 38.18
C GLY A 96 -1.24 1.63 37.31
N TYR A 97 -1.43 1.05 36.12
CA TYR A 97 -2.54 1.38 35.23
C TYR A 97 -3.90 1.05 35.86
N ASN A 98 -4.04 -0.15 36.44
CA ASN A 98 -5.26 -0.56 37.14
C ASN A 98 -5.59 0.37 38.33
N ALA A 99 -4.57 0.74 39.12
CA ALA A 99 -4.75 1.68 40.24
C ALA A 99 -5.19 3.09 39.77
N MET A 100 -4.74 3.53 38.59
CA MET A 100 -5.18 4.78 37.97
C MET A 100 -6.65 4.69 37.52
N LEU A 101 -7.05 3.60 36.87
CA LEU A 101 -8.45 3.37 36.47
C LEU A 101 -9.39 3.35 37.67
N GLU A 102 -9.01 2.69 38.77
CA GLU A 102 -9.79 2.72 40.02
C GLU A 102 -9.98 4.14 40.56
N LYS A 103 -8.94 4.98 40.50
CA LYS A 103 -9.04 6.39 40.93
C LYS A 103 -10.00 7.17 40.04
N LEU A 104 -10.02 6.92 38.73
CA LEU A 104 -10.98 7.55 37.82
C LEU A 104 -12.41 7.08 38.10
N GLU A 105 -12.61 5.78 38.33
CA GLU A 105 -13.92 5.24 38.70
C GLU A 105 -14.44 5.85 40.00
N LYS A 106 -13.60 5.94 41.04
CA LYS A 106 -13.94 6.57 42.32
C LYS A 106 -14.28 8.06 42.20
N ARG A 107 -13.78 8.74 41.16
CA ARG A 107 -14.06 10.15 40.86
C ARG A 107 -15.28 10.37 39.96
N ARG A 108 -15.81 9.31 39.33
CA ARG A 108 -16.97 9.39 38.45
C ARG A 108 -18.22 9.66 39.31
N PRO A 109 -18.92 10.79 39.11
CA PRO A 109 -20.15 11.06 39.84
C PRO A 109 -21.15 9.95 39.54
N THR A 110 -21.81 9.42 40.57
CA THR A 110 -22.96 8.53 40.39
C THR A 110 -24.12 9.35 39.84
N THR A 111 -24.26 9.35 38.51
CA THR A 111 -25.48 9.85 37.87
C THR A 111 -26.61 8.91 38.29
N ARG A 112 -27.46 9.41 39.17
CA ARG A 112 -28.65 8.73 39.69
C ARG A 112 -29.83 8.94 38.76
#